data_AF-A0A1I5I543-F1
#
_entry.id   AF-A0A1I5I543-F1
#
_cell.length_a   1.000
_cell.length_b   1.000
_cell.length_c   1.000
_cell.angle_alpha   90.00
_cell.angle_beta   90.00
_cell.angle_gamma   90.00
#
_symmetry.space_group_name_H-M   'P 1'
#
loop_
_entity.id
_entity.type
_entity.pdbx_description
1 polymer ?
#
loop_
_entity_poly.entity_id
_entity_poly.type
_entity_poly.pdbx_seq_one_letter_code
_entity_poly.pdbx_strand_id
1 'polypeptide(L)'
;MHLLYPSDPFDKKRPDEQYAEEYEAVMTAGLRTVLFSFEDFEAGLFKTSAPLTPGKSILYRGWMLTPDAYAALVNQLREKGVTEVTNATQYQHCHHLPQWYPLLAACTSETVVLDSDANFAQALEGLQWPGYFIKDYVKSLNTGGGSLVDSPEDIAPLVEEMRQYRGQIEGGICVRRREEYLEETERRYFVLHGRAYGVTDEIPELVTECARLIDSPFFSVDVVLRSDGVLRVVELGDGQVSDRKEWPAARFAWMLSRTE
;
A
#
# COMPACT_ATOMS: atom_id res chain seq x y z
N MET A 1 11.58 16.17 7.67
CA MET A 1 11.62 14.79 7.17
C MET A 1 12.58 14.71 5.97
N HIS A 2 13.33 13.62 5.82
CA HIS A 2 14.10 13.29 4.62
C HIS A 2 13.45 12.09 3.91
N LEU A 3 13.71 11.90 2.62
CA LEU A 3 13.14 10.79 1.84
C LEU A 3 14.25 9.84 1.37
N LEU A 4 13.95 8.54 1.45
CA LEU A 4 14.81 7.46 0.97
C LEU A 4 14.15 6.79 -0.23
N TYR A 5 14.84 6.83 -1.38
CA TYR A 5 14.40 6.23 -2.63
C TYR A 5 15.34 5.11 -3.11
N PRO A 6 14.84 4.10 -3.84
CA PRO A 6 15.72 3.17 -4.54
C PRO A 6 16.50 3.90 -5.63
N SER A 7 17.75 3.51 -5.82
CA SER A 7 18.56 3.92 -6.96
C SER A 7 18.29 3.04 -8.18
N ASP A 8 18.68 3.52 -9.35
CA ASP A 8 18.71 2.72 -10.56
C ASP A 8 19.61 1.47 -10.36
N PRO A 9 19.19 0.28 -10.84
CA PRO A 9 19.94 -0.98 -10.66
C PRO A 9 21.34 -0.97 -11.30
N PHE A 10 21.54 -0.16 -12.36
CA PHE A 10 22.78 -0.08 -13.12
C PHE A 10 23.61 1.17 -12.76
N ASP A 11 22.96 2.27 -12.36
CA ASP A 11 23.63 3.50 -11.90
C ASP A 11 23.11 3.96 -10.52
N LYS A 12 23.79 3.49 -9.47
CA LYS A 12 23.46 3.78 -8.06
C LYS A 12 23.48 5.26 -7.65
N LYS A 13 23.88 6.16 -8.55
CA LYS A 13 23.87 7.62 -8.33
C LYS A 13 22.58 8.29 -8.81
N ARG A 14 21.72 7.56 -9.52
CA ARG A 14 20.45 8.05 -10.06
C ARG A 14 19.29 7.37 -9.34
N PRO A 15 18.14 8.04 -9.17
CA PRO A 15 16.95 7.36 -8.68
C PRO A 15 16.50 6.29 -9.68
N ASP A 16 15.83 5.27 -9.17
CA ASP A 16 15.08 4.31 -9.99
C ASP A 16 14.13 5.06 -10.94
N GLU A 17 14.04 4.61 -12.20
CA GLU A 17 13.26 5.27 -13.26
C GLU A 17 11.78 5.45 -12.87
N GLN A 18 11.17 4.49 -12.16
CA GLN A 18 9.78 4.54 -11.72
C GLN A 18 9.53 5.70 -10.74
N TYR A 19 10.57 6.10 -9.99
CA TYR A 19 10.50 7.15 -8.98
C TYR A 19 11.20 8.45 -9.41
N ALA A 20 11.83 8.49 -10.58
CA ALA A 20 12.66 9.62 -11.02
C ALA A 20 11.89 10.94 -11.04
N GLU A 21 10.69 10.97 -11.61
CA GLU A 21 9.86 12.18 -11.64
C GLU A 21 9.45 12.65 -10.22
N GLU A 22 9.13 11.72 -9.31
CA GLU A 22 8.81 12.02 -7.91
C GLU A 22 10.00 12.61 -7.18
N TYR A 23 11.16 11.97 -7.36
CA TYR A 23 12.42 12.34 -6.75
C TYR A 23 12.80 13.77 -7.13
N GLU A 24 12.73 14.11 -8.42
CA GLU A 24 13.01 15.47 -8.91
C GLU A 24 12.00 16.50 -8.37
N ALA A 25 10.71 16.16 -8.32
CA ALA A 25 9.69 17.05 -7.76
C ALA A 25 9.89 17.30 -6.25
N VAL A 26 10.26 16.27 -5.49
CA VAL A 26 10.57 16.36 -4.06
C VAL A 26 11.81 17.23 -3.83
N MET A 27 12.87 17.05 -4.62
CA MET A 27 14.05 17.92 -4.55
C MET A 27 13.69 19.37 -4.87
N THR A 28 12.86 19.60 -5.91
CA THR A 28 12.37 20.93 -6.28
C THR A 28 11.53 21.58 -5.18
N ALA A 29 10.77 20.78 -4.43
CA ALA A 29 10.02 21.22 -3.25
C ALA A 29 10.92 21.50 -2.03
N GLY A 30 12.24 21.37 -2.15
CA GLY A 30 13.22 21.68 -1.10
C GLY A 30 13.42 20.57 -0.07
N LEU A 31 12.87 19.38 -0.30
CA LEU A 31 13.04 18.24 0.59
C LEU A 31 14.35 17.51 0.27
N ARG A 32 15.04 17.06 1.33
CA ARG A 32 16.27 16.27 1.16
C ARG A 32 15.93 14.83 0.80
N THR A 33 16.54 14.36 -0.28
CA THR A 33 16.45 12.98 -0.74
C THR A 33 17.79 12.26 -0.56
N VAL A 34 17.72 10.94 -0.40
CA VAL A 34 18.86 10.03 -0.33
C VAL A 34 18.49 8.77 -1.11
N LEU A 35 19.46 8.16 -1.78
CA LEU A 35 19.27 6.92 -2.53
C LEU A 35 19.90 5.73 -1.80
N PHE A 36 19.37 4.53 -2.02
CA PHE A 36 20.01 3.25 -1.67
C PHE A 36 19.80 2.25 -2.81
N SER A 37 20.72 1.28 -2.97
CA SER A 37 20.51 0.19 -3.92
C SER A 37 19.62 -0.88 -3.29
N PHE A 38 18.53 -1.20 -3.98
CA PHE A 38 17.60 -2.23 -3.54
C PHE A 38 18.25 -3.61 -3.60
N GLU A 39 19.04 -3.86 -4.64
CA GLU A 39 19.76 -5.12 -4.87
C GLU A 39 20.82 -5.36 -3.78
N ASP A 40 21.59 -4.31 -3.43
CA ASP A 40 22.54 -4.41 -2.31
C ASP A 40 21.81 -4.70 -1.00
N PHE A 41 20.66 -4.05 -0.79
CA PHE A 41 19.85 -4.25 0.41
C PHE A 41 19.29 -5.67 0.51
N GLU A 42 18.79 -6.24 -0.59
CA GLU A 42 18.38 -7.65 -0.66
C GLU A 42 19.55 -8.62 -0.39
N ALA A 43 20.77 -8.24 -0.77
CA ALA A 43 21.99 -8.96 -0.43
C ALA A 43 22.49 -8.71 1.02
N GLY A 44 21.72 -7.98 1.85
CA GLY A 44 22.04 -7.69 3.25
C GLY A 44 22.99 -6.50 3.46
N LEU A 45 23.25 -5.70 2.42
CA LEU A 45 24.14 -4.54 2.46
C LEU A 45 23.35 -3.23 2.36
N PHE A 46 23.21 -2.52 3.48
CA PHE A 46 22.59 -1.19 3.46
C PHE A 46 23.63 -0.07 3.27
N LYS A 47 23.63 0.55 2.10
CA LYS A 47 24.45 1.73 1.78
C LYS A 47 23.60 2.81 1.12
N THR A 48 23.86 4.04 1.51
CA THR A 48 23.17 5.21 0.96
C THR A 48 24.10 6.09 0.13
N SER A 49 23.54 6.82 -0.84
CA SER A 49 24.29 7.75 -1.70
C SER A 49 24.91 8.93 -0.96
N ALA A 50 24.37 9.26 0.21
CA ALA A 50 24.90 10.26 1.12
C ALA A 50 24.70 9.84 2.58
N PRO A 51 25.51 10.34 3.53
CA PRO A 51 25.31 10.09 4.95
C PRO A 51 23.91 10.53 5.40
N LEU A 52 23.26 9.65 6.15
CA LEU A 52 22.03 9.97 6.88
C LEU A 52 22.37 10.95 8.01
N THR A 53 21.45 11.87 8.30
CA THR A 53 21.66 12.91 9.32
C THR A 53 21.05 12.45 10.64
N PRO A 54 21.84 12.12 11.68
CA PRO A 54 21.30 11.64 12.95
C PRO A 54 20.27 12.62 13.55
N GLY A 55 19.24 12.07 14.22
CA GLY A 55 18.13 12.82 14.80
C GLY A 55 17.10 13.33 13.79
N LYS A 56 17.23 12.99 12.50
CA LYS A 56 16.21 13.28 11.48
C LYS A 56 15.33 12.06 11.22
N SER A 57 14.11 12.32 10.74
CA SER A 57 13.20 11.28 10.28
C SER A 57 13.37 10.96 8.79
N ILE A 58 13.19 9.70 8.41
CA ILE A 58 13.26 9.18 7.04
C ILE A 58 11.92 8.56 6.64
N LEU A 59 11.32 9.06 5.56
CA LEU A 59 10.21 8.41 4.87
C LEU A 59 10.77 7.57 3.72
N TYR A 60 10.44 6.28 3.69
CA TYR A 60 10.76 5.43 2.55
C TYR A 60 9.75 5.70 1.43
N ARG A 61 10.23 5.74 0.18
CA ARG A 61 9.41 5.77 -1.03
C ARG A 61 10.05 4.84 -2.05
N GLY A 62 9.43 3.71 -2.33
CA GLY A 62 10.08 2.69 -3.15
C GLY A 62 9.28 1.42 -3.33
N TRP A 63 9.97 0.40 -3.83
CA TRP A 63 9.40 -0.91 -4.10
C TRP A 63 8.83 -1.60 -2.85
N MET A 64 7.88 -2.47 -3.08
CA MET A 64 7.25 -3.24 -2.02
C MET A 64 8.27 -4.15 -1.33
N LEU A 65 8.38 -4.02 0.00
CA LEU A 65 9.18 -4.91 0.85
C LEU A 65 8.25 -5.86 1.62
N THR A 66 8.71 -7.08 1.88
CA THR A 66 8.02 -7.93 2.86
C THR A 66 8.07 -7.26 4.25
N PRO A 67 7.16 -7.58 5.17
CA PRO A 67 7.21 -7.04 6.53
C PRO A 67 8.58 -7.22 7.21
N ASP A 68 9.21 -8.38 7.04
CA ASP A 68 10.54 -8.68 7.59
C ASP A 68 11.64 -7.83 6.94
N ALA A 69 11.61 -7.67 5.62
CA ALA A 69 12.57 -6.82 4.92
C ALA A 69 12.40 -5.34 5.29
N TYR A 70 11.16 -4.87 5.45
CA TYR A 70 10.90 -3.52 5.93
C TYR A 70 11.36 -3.32 7.38
N ALA A 71 11.15 -4.31 8.27
CA ALA A 71 11.69 -4.28 9.63
C ALA A 71 13.22 -4.23 9.64
N ALA A 72 13.89 -4.97 8.74
CA ALA A 72 15.33 -4.90 8.56
C ALA A 72 15.79 -3.50 8.09
N LEU A 73 15.07 -2.87 7.15
CA LEU A 73 15.35 -1.50 6.73
C LEU A 73 15.24 -0.52 7.91
N VAL A 74 14.16 -0.62 8.69
CA VAL A 74 13.96 0.21 9.89
C VAL A 74 15.10 0.05 10.89
N ASN A 75 15.57 -1.18 11.13
CA ASN A 75 16.71 -1.42 12.02
C ASN A 75 18.00 -0.77 11.49
N GLN A 76 18.28 -0.89 10.19
CA GLN A 76 19.43 -0.24 9.55
C GLN A 76 19.37 1.29 9.66
N LEU A 77 18.19 1.88 9.50
CA LEU A 77 17.97 3.32 9.70
C LEU A 77 18.29 3.74 11.15
N ARG A 78 17.78 3.01 12.13
CA ARG A 78 18.01 3.28 13.56
C ARG A 78 19.47 3.13 13.96
N GLU A 79 20.20 2.16 13.40
CA GLU A 79 21.66 2.01 13.60
C GLU A 79 22.46 3.23 13.09
N LYS A 80 21.94 3.95 12.09
CA LYS A 80 22.52 5.22 11.61
C LYS A 80 22.03 6.45 12.39
N GLY A 81 21.27 6.25 13.46
CA GLY A 81 20.77 7.31 14.33
C GLY A 81 19.62 8.14 13.73
N VAL A 82 18.94 7.62 12.71
CA VAL A 82 17.71 8.23 12.16
C VAL A 82 16.48 7.44 12.57
N THR A 83 15.33 8.09 12.58
CA THR A 83 14.04 7.47 12.90
C THR A 83 13.24 7.31 11.62
N GLU A 84 12.61 6.17 11.42
CA GLU A 84 11.64 5.97 10.36
C GLU A 84 10.38 6.81 10.60
N VAL A 85 9.76 7.33 9.53
CA VAL A 85 8.47 8.02 9.64
C VAL A 85 7.38 7.00 9.94
N THR A 86 7.29 5.95 9.12
CA THR A 86 6.38 4.82 9.33
C THR A 86 7.17 3.70 9.99
N ASN A 87 6.75 3.22 11.16
CA ASN A 87 7.43 2.08 11.79
C ASN A 87 6.99 0.74 11.20
N ALA A 88 7.70 -0.35 11.52
CA ALA A 88 7.40 -1.67 10.95
C ALA A 88 5.97 -2.18 11.26
N THR A 89 5.44 -1.87 12.44
CA THR A 89 4.06 -2.20 12.81
C THR A 89 3.06 -1.40 11.97
N GLN A 90 3.29 -0.10 11.79
CA GLN A 90 2.43 0.77 10.99
C GLN A 90 2.46 0.41 9.50
N TYR A 91 3.65 0.04 8.99
CA TYR A 91 3.80 -0.50 7.64
C TYR A 91 2.90 -1.73 7.47
N GLN A 92 3.08 -2.76 8.31
CA GLN A 92 2.29 -3.99 8.21
C GLN A 92 0.78 -3.74 8.42
N HIS A 93 0.41 -2.84 9.33
CA HIS A 93 -0.97 -2.47 9.61
C HIS A 93 -1.69 -1.92 8.38
N CYS A 94 -1.02 -1.08 7.58
CA CYS A 94 -1.57 -0.55 6.34
C CYS A 94 -1.33 -1.47 5.14
N HIS A 95 -0.33 -2.35 5.20
CA HIS A 95 0.05 -3.26 4.12
C HIS A 95 -0.86 -4.49 4.02
N HIS A 96 -1.30 -5.03 5.16
CA HIS A 96 -2.10 -6.26 5.23
C HIS A 96 -3.57 -5.96 5.48
N LEU A 97 -4.43 -6.37 4.55
CA LEU A 97 -5.89 -6.21 4.62
C LEU A 97 -6.48 -6.65 5.98
N PRO A 98 -6.14 -7.82 6.53
CA PRO A 98 -6.71 -8.25 7.82
C PRO A 98 -6.44 -7.30 8.99
N GLN A 99 -5.41 -6.44 8.91
CA GLN A 99 -5.08 -5.54 10.00
C GLN A 99 -5.87 -4.23 9.93
N TRP A 100 -6.07 -3.65 8.74
CA TRP A 100 -6.87 -2.43 8.61
C TRP A 100 -8.36 -2.68 8.43
N TYR A 101 -8.77 -3.86 7.94
CA TYR A 101 -10.18 -4.18 7.69
C TYR A 101 -11.10 -3.97 8.91
N PRO A 102 -10.76 -4.43 10.14
CA PRO A 102 -11.63 -4.24 11.30
C PRO A 102 -11.96 -2.77 11.60
N LEU A 103 -11.06 -1.84 11.28
CA LEU A 103 -11.25 -0.40 11.48
C LEU A 103 -12.16 0.21 10.40
N LEU A 104 -12.18 -0.37 9.21
CA LEU A 104 -12.86 0.16 8.03
C LEU A 104 -14.02 -0.74 7.54
N ALA A 105 -14.44 -1.73 8.34
CA ALA A 105 -15.45 -2.71 7.95
C ALA A 105 -16.79 -2.08 7.53
N ALA A 106 -17.12 -0.91 8.10
CA ALA A 106 -18.34 -0.18 7.75
C ALA A 106 -18.29 0.52 6.38
N CYS A 107 -17.11 0.74 5.82
CA CYS A 107 -16.92 1.49 4.58
C CYS A 107 -16.23 0.72 3.45
N THR A 108 -15.77 -0.50 3.70
CA THR A 108 -15.17 -1.39 2.71
C THR A 108 -16.01 -2.66 2.52
N SER A 109 -15.80 -3.42 1.44
CA SER A 109 -16.57 -4.65 1.20
C SER A 109 -16.42 -5.63 2.37
N GLU A 110 -17.52 -6.29 2.75
CA GLU A 110 -17.50 -7.36 3.74
C GLU A 110 -16.44 -8.40 3.35
N THR A 111 -15.61 -8.79 4.31
CA THR A 111 -14.43 -9.65 4.06
C THR A 111 -14.31 -10.71 5.14
N VAL A 112 -14.10 -11.96 4.71
CA VAL A 112 -13.72 -13.09 5.56
C VAL A 112 -12.27 -13.44 5.25
N VAL A 113 -11.46 -13.59 6.30
CA VAL A 113 -10.05 -13.94 6.19
C VAL A 113 -9.89 -15.43 6.54
N LEU A 114 -9.31 -16.19 5.64
CA LEU A 114 -9.19 -17.64 5.72
C LEU A 114 -7.75 -18.08 5.43
N ASP A 115 -7.38 -19.23 5.99
CA ASP A 115 -6.14 -19.89 5.60
C ASP A 115 -6.20 -20.30 4.13
N SER A 116 -5.02 -20.34 3.51
CA SER A 116 -4.89 -20.57 2.07
C SER A 116 -5.23 -21.98 1.59
N ASP A 117 -5.43 -22.91 2.51
CA ASP A 117 -5.84 -24.30 2.32
C ASP A 117 -7.19 -24.61 3.03
N ALA A 118 -7.91 -23.58 3.47
CA ALA A 118 -9.20 -23.72 4.13
C ALA A 118 -10.26 -24.37 3.21
N ASN A 119 -11.27 -24.99 3.83
CA ASN A 119 -12.48 -25.39 3.11
C ASN A 119 -13.40 -24.17 2.91
N PHE A 120 -13.20 -23.45 1.79
CA PHE A 120 -13.93 -22.21 1.49
C PHE A 120 -15.45 -22.38 1.45
N ALA A 121 -15.96 -23.47 0.88
CA ALA A 121 -17.40 -23.73 0.81
C ALA A 121 -18.03 -23.84 2.21
N GLN A 122 -17.36 -24.54 3.12
CA GLN A 122 -17.80 -24.64 4.51
C GLN A 122 -17.65 -23.32 5.27
N ALA A 123 -16.53 -22.62 5.07
CA ALA A 123 -16.24 -21.37 5.78
C ALA A 123 -17.19 -20.22 5.41
N LEU A 124 -17.74 -20.25 4.20
CA LEU A 124 -18.67 -19.25 3.67
C LEU A 124 -20.13 -19.71 3.72
N GLU A 125 -20.41 -20.86 4.35
CA GLU A 125 -21.77 -21.39 4.48
C GLU A 125 -22.69 -20.38 5.17
N GLY A 126 -23.84 -20.10 4.54
CA GLY A 126 -24.81 -19.12 5.03
C GLY A 126 -24.56 -17.68 4.60
N LEU A 127 -23.41 -17.35 4.00
CA LEU A 127 -23.17 -16.03 3.40
C LEU A 127 -23.81 -15.98 2.01
N GLN A 128 -24.94 -15.26 1.91
CA GLN A 128 -25.68 -15.08 0.65
C GLN A 128 -25.12 -13.91 -0.18
N TRP A 129 -23.83 -13.95 -0.48
CA TRP A 129 -23.19 -12.93 -1.31
C TRP A 129 -23.46 -13.17 -2.80
N PRO A 130 -23.53 -12.10 -3.62
CA PRO A 130 -23.80 -12.23 -5.06
C PRO A 130 -22.59 -12.75 -5.87
N GLY A 131 -21.46 -12.96 -5.21
CA GLY A 131 -20.17 -13.36 -5.79
C GLY A 131 -19.03 -12.99 -4.84
N TYR A 132 -17.81 -13.34 -5.22
CA TYR A 132 -16.64 -13.21 -4.36
C TYR A 132 -15.47 -12.59 -5.12
N PHE A 133 -14.77 -11.67 -4.47
CA PHE A 133 -13.48 -11.13 -4.91
C PHE A 133 -12.37 -11.69 -4.01
N ILE A 134 -11.35 -12.29 -4.60
CA ILE A 134 -10.33 -13.07 -3.92
C ILE A 134 -8.98 -12.35 -4.02
N LYS A 135 -8.36 -12.07 -2.87
CA LYS A 135 -6.98 -11.59 -2.83
C LYS A 135 -6.21 -12.23 -1.68
N ASP A 136 -4.89 -12.17 -1.75
CA ASP A 136 -4.08 -12.43 -0.55
C ASP A 136 -4.14 -11.21 0.38
N TYR A 137 -3.31 -11.16 1.43
CA TYR A 137 -3.34 -10.02 2.36
C TYR A 137 -2.98 -8.67 1.71
N VAL A 138 -2.36 -8.67 0.53
CA VAL A 138 -1.81 -7.49 -0.13
C VAL A 138 -2.39 -7.28 -1.53
N LYS A 139 -2.27 -8.25 -2.46
CA LYS A 139 -2.62 -8.11 -3.88
C LYS A 139 -3.57 -9.21 -4.38
N SER A 140 -4.30 -8.87 -5.43
CA SER A 140 -5.12 -9.78 -6.24
C SER A 140 -4.37 -10.29 -7.48
N LEU A 141 -4.96 -11.22 -8.24
CA LEU A 141 -4.53 -11.58 -9.60
C LEU A 141 -5.14 -10.61 -10.61
N ASN A 142 -4.33 -10.15 -11.56
CA ASN A 142 -4.75 -9.34 -12.71
C ASN A 142 -4.67 -10.13 -14.04
N THR A 143 -4.85 -11.47 -13.99
CA THR A 143 -4.89 -12.33 -15.20
C THR A 143 -6.25 -12.25 -15.91
N GLY A 144 -6.39 -12.86 -17.09
CA GLY A 144 -7.58 -12.74 -17.94
C GLY A 144 -8.91 -13.23 -17.32
N GLY A 145 -8.87 -14.04 -16.26
CA GLY A 145 -10.04 -14.43 -15.45
C GLY A 145 -10.30 -13.54 -14.23
N GLY A 146 -9.37 -12.63 -13.92
CA GLY A 146 -9.45 -11.72 -12.79
C GLY A 146 -9.39 -12.44 -11.44
N SER A 147 -9.92 -11.76 -10.42
CA SER A 147 -9.99 -12.27 -9.04
C SER A 147 -11.43 -12.47 -8.58
N LEU A 148 -12.36 -12.61 -9.53
CA LEU A 148 -13.79 -12.72 -9.26
C LEU A 148 -14.26 -14.14 -9.52
N VAL A 149 -15.03 -14.68 -8.59
CA VAL A 149 -15.71 -15.98 -8.74
C VAL A 149 -17.18 -15.86 -8.32
N ASP A 150 -18.03 -16.71 -8.90
CA ASP A 150 -19.46 -16.68 -8.64
C ASP A 150 -19.86 -17.63 -7.49
N SER A 151 -19.06 -18.66 -7.20
CA SER A 151 -19.35 -19.61 -6.11
C SER A 151 -18.13 -19.92 -5.23
N PRO A 152 -18.33 -20.34 -3.96
CA PRO A 152 -17.24 -20.73 -3.06
C PRO A 152 -16.36 -21.87 -3.57
N GLU A 153 -16.92 -22.79 -4.35
CA GLU A 153 -16.22 -23.95 -4.92
C GLU A 153 -15.11 -23.54 -5.90
N ASP A 154 -15.27 -22.38 -6.56
CA ASP A 154 -14.32 -21.84 -7.52
C ASP A 154 -13.13 -21.11 -6.86
N ILE A 155 -13.18 -20.87 -5.54
CA ILE A 155 -12.12 -20.15 -4.82
C ILE A 155 -10.83 -20.99 -4.76
N ALA A 156 -10.91 -22.27 -4.43
CA ALA A 156 -9.72 -23.12 -4.31
C ALA A 156 -8.94 -23.27 -5.64
N PRO A 157 -9.60 -23.50 -6.80
CA PRO A 157 -8.95 -23.44 -8.10
C PRO A 157 -8.24 -22.11 -8.37
N LEU A 158 -8.90 -20.97 -8.06
CA LEU A 158 -8.30 -19.64 -8.24
C LEU A 158 -7.08 -19.43 -7.33
N VAL A 159 -7.13 -19.88 -6.06
CA VAL A 159 -5.99 -19.79 -5.15
C VAL A 159 -4.80 -20.61 -5.65
N GLU A 160 -5.03 -21.77 -6.26
CA GLU A 160 -3.96 -22.54 -6.89
C GLU A 160 -3.37 -21.81 -8.10
N GLU A 161 -4.21 -21.17 -8.92
CA GLU A 161 -3.75 -20.29 -10.00
C GLU A 161 -2.89 -19.12 -9.45
N MET A 162 -3.31 -18.50 -8.34
CA MET A 162 -2.54 -17.45 -7.66
C MET A 162 -1.14 -17.94 -7.27
N ARG A 163 -1.03 -19.15 -6.71
CA ARG A 163 0.25 -19.76 -6.33
C ARG A 163 1.13 -19.99 -7.55
N GLN A 164 0.58 -20.49 -8.64
CA GLN A 164 1.33 -20.78 -9.85
C GLN A 164 1.92 -19.52 -10.51
N TYR A 165 1.15 -18.43 -10.57
CA TYR A 165 1.63 -17.18 -11.17
C TYR A 165 2.54 -16.37 -10.26
N ARG A 166 2.32 -16.40 -8.93
CA ARG A 166 3.00 -15.50 -7.98
C ARG A 166 4.05 -16.18 -7.13
N GLY A 167 4.13 -17.52 -7.15
CA GLY A 167 5.05 -18.33 -6.35
C GLY A 167 4.62 -18.45 -4.88
N GLN A 168 4.36 -17.33 -4.21
CA GLN A 168 3.96 -17.28 -2.81
C GLN A 168 2.70 -16.43 -2.59
N ILE A 169 1.84 -16.90 -1.69
CA ILE A 169 0.71 -16.16 -1.13
C ILE A 169 1.19 -15.42 0.11
N GLU A 170 0.96 -14.11 0.16
CA GLU A 170 1.29 -13.32 1.35
C GLU A 170 0.23 -13.53 2.42
N GLY A 171 0.59 -14.27 3.48
CA GLY A 171 -0.31 -14.59 4.58
C GLY A 171 -1.37 -15.62 4.19
N GLY A 172 -2.62 -15.18 4.10
CA GLY A 172 -3.80 -16.01 3.82
C GLY A 172 -4.67 -15.42 2.71
N ILE A 173 -5.92 -15.88 2.62
CA ILE A 173 -6.87 -15.48 1.60
C ILE A 173 -7.95 -14.58 2.21
N CYS A 174 -8.09 -13.40 1.63
CA CYS A 174 -9.19 -12.48 1.91
C CYS A 174 -10.29 -12.72 0.88
N VAL A 175 -11.37 -13.35 1.32
CA VAL A 175 -12.59 -13.56 0.52
C VAL A 175 -13.52 -12.38 0.77
N ARG A 176 -13.73 -11.57 -0.25
CA ARG A 176 -14.49 -10.32 -0.17
C ARG A 176 -15.82 -10.47 -0.89
N ARG A 177 -16.88 -9.89 -0.35
CA ARG A 177 -18.17 -9.78 -1.05
C ARG A 177 -17.98 -9.02 -2.34
N ARG A 178 -18.39 -9.60 -3.47
CA ARG A 178 -18.42 -8.88 -4.77
C ARG A 178 -19.41 -7.72 -4.67
N GLU A 179 -18.93 -6.56 -5.09
CA GLU A 179 -19.74 -5.36 -5.26
C GLU A 179 -19.52 -4.83 -6.68
N GLU A 180 -20.54 -4.18 -7.23
CA GLU A 180 -20.51 -3.58 -8.57
C GLU A 180 -19.96 -2.17 -8.46
N TYR A 181 -18.70 -1.98 -8.85
CA TYR A 181 -18.03 -0.67 -8.81
C TYR A 181 -18.06 0.04 -10.16
N LEU A 182 -18.10 1.36 -10.11
CA LEU A 182 -17.89 2.25 -11.25
C LEU A 182 -16.40 2.55 -11.35
N GLU A 183 -15.63 1.68 -11.99
CA GLU A 183 -14.14 1.69 -11.98
C GLU A 183 -13.54 3.05 -12.37
N GLU A 184 -14.17 3.78 -13.29
CA GLU A 184 -13.73 5.10 -13.75
C GLU A 184 -13.79 6.19 -12.65
N THR A 185 -14.49 5.91 -11.56
CA THR A 185 -14.64 6.78 -10.39
C THR A 185 -13.58 6.52 -9.34
N GLU A 186 -12.74 5.48 -9.50
CA GLU A 186 -11.70 5.16 -8.52
C GLU A 186 -10.69 6.30 -8.42
N ARG A 187 -10.44 6.77 -7.20
CA ARG A 187 -9.48 7.83 -6.91
C ARG A 187 -8.63 7.45 -5.71
N ARG A 188 -7.34 7.80 -5.80
CA ARG A 188 -6.39 7.63 -4.68
C ARG A 188 -6.24 8.93 -3.92
N TYR A 189 -6.31 8.82 -2.60
CA TYR A 189 -6.00 9.88 -1.66
C TYR A 189 -4.79 9.48 -0.81
N PHE A 190 -4.06 10.47 -0.30
CA PHE A 190 -2.98 10.23 0.64
C PHE A 190 -3.29 10.92 1.95
N VAL A 191 -2.99 10.25 3.06
CA VAL A 191 -3.06 10.83 4.40
C VAL A 191 -1.64 10.99 4.90
N LEU A 192 -1.30 12.20 5.34
CA LEU A 192 -0.02 12.54 5.96
C LEU A 192 -0.29 13.22 7.29
N HIS A 193 0.23 12.63 8.37
CA HIS A 193 0.07 13.07 9.76
C HIS A 193 -1.41 13.36 10.12
N GLY A 194 -2.30 12.42 9.78
CA GLY A 194 -3.73 12.51 10.09
C GLY A 194 -4.52 13.50 9.22
N ARG A 195 -3.87 14.15 8.24
CA ARG A 195 -4.55 15.02 7.27
C ARG A 195 -4.64 14.34 5.91
N ALA A 196 -5.85 14.27 5.37
CA ALA A 196 -6.12 13.76 4.03
C ALA A 196 -5.84 14.82 2.95
N TYR A 197 -5.31 14.36 1.83
CA TYR A 197 -4.97 15.14 0.66
C TYR A 197 -5.43 14.41 -0.60
N GLY A 198 -5.82 15.20 -1.61
CA GLY A 198 -6.27 14.76 -2.93
C GLY A 198 -5.50 15.46 -4.04
N VAL A 199 -5.71 15.02 -5.28
CA VAL A 199 -5.27 15.76 -6.48
C VAL A 199 -5.83 17.17 -6.47
N THR A 200 -7.11 17.30 -6.11
CA THR A 200 -7.79 18.56 -5.80
C THR A 200 -7.91 18.74 -4.28
N ASP A 201 -8.48 19.86 -3.84
CA ASP A 201 -8.77 20.10 -2.42
C ASP A 201 -10.14 19.50 -2.00
N GLU A 202 -10.84 18.82 -2.90
CA GLU A 202 -12.08 18.10 -2.61
C GLU A 202 -11.75 16.75 -1.99
N ILE A 203 -11.98 16.61 -0.68
CA ILE A 203 -11.73 15.38 0.07
C ILE A 203 -13.07 14.81 0.54
N PRO A 204 -13.43 13.58 0.14
CA PRO A 204 -14.62 12.92 0.66
C PRO A 204 -14.55 12.72 2.17
N GLU A 205 -15.68 12.89 2.87
CA GLU A 205 -15.78 12.66 4.32
C GLU A 205 -15.27 11.27 4.71
N LEU A 206 -15.53 10.27 3.86
CA LEU A 206 -15.02 8.91 4.02
C LEU A 206 -13.49 8.85 4.19
N VAL A 207 -12.74 9.62 3.40
CA VAL A 207 -11.27 9.66 3.46
C VAL A 207 -10.81 10.38 4.72
N THR A 208 -11.51 11.45 5.13
CA THR A 208 -11.26 12.14 6.40
C THR A 208 -11.49 11.22 7.59
N GLU A 209 -12.51 10.37 7.55
CA GLU A 209 -12.76 9.39 8.60
C GLU A 209 -11.67 8.31 8.64
N CYS A 210 -11.19 7.83 7.48
CA CYS A 210 -10.04 6.94 7.42
C CYS A 210 -8.79 7.58 8.06
N ALA A 211 -8.55 8.87 7.80
CA ALA A 211 -7.46 9.64 8.41
C ALA A 211 -7.51 9.69 9.94
N ARG A 212 -8.71 9.56 10.52
CA ARG A 212 -8.93 9.54 11.98
C ARG A 212 -8.77 8.15 12.58
N LEU A 213 -9.14 7.10 11.85
CA LEU A 213 -9.19 5.72 12.35
C LEU A 213 -7.85 4.98 12.24
N ILE A 214 -7.04 5.31 11.23
CA ILE A 214 -5.80 4.59 10.94
C ILE A 214 -4.62 5.27 11.65
N ASP A 215 -3.98 4.54 12.56
CA ASP A 215 -2.76 4.97 13.25
C ASP A 215 -1.51 4.72 12.39
N SER A 216 -1.37 5.51 11.33
CA SER A 216 -0.15 5.57 10.51
C SER A 216 0.11 7.01 10.08
N PRO A 217 1.38 7.49 10.15
CA PRO A 217 1.71 8.86 9.78
C PRO A 217 1.65 9.09 8.28
N PHE A 218 1.74 8.04 7.47
CA PHE A 218 1.59 8.13 6.03
C PHE A 218 0.88 6.88 5.52
N PHE A 219 -0.15 7.06 4.69
CA PHE A 219 -0.86 5.98 4.02
C PHE A 219 -1.67 6.49 2.83
N SER A 220 -2.10 5.59 1.96
CA SER A 220 -2.99 5.86 0.84
C SER A 220 -4.34 5.21 1.06
N VAL A 221 -5.39 5.82 0.51
CA VAL A 221 -6.77 5.31 0.55
C VAL A 221 -7.33 5.40 -0.85
N ASP A 222 -7.71 4.25 -1.41
CA ASP A 222 -8.38 4.17 -2.70
C ASP A 222 -9.87 4.02 -2.47
N VAL A 223 -10.63 4.94 -3.06
CA VAL A 223 -12.09 4.95 -2.96
C VAL A 223 -12.71 4.89 -4.34
N VAL A 224 -13.86 4.24 -4.44
CA VAL A 224 -14.63 4.09 -5.68
C VAL A 224 -16.12 4.17 -5.38
N LEU A 225 -16.92 4.66 -6.32
CA LEU A 225 -18.37 4.59 -6.22
C LEU A 225 -18.84 3.19 -6.58
N ARG A 226 -19.70 2.63 -5.73
CA ARG A 226 -20.54 1.50 -6.10
C ARG A 226 -21.64 1.98 -7.05
N SER A 227 -22.22 1.07 -7.84
CA SER A 227 -23.26 1.35 -8.83
C SER A 227 -24.53 2.01 -8.27
N ASP A 228 -24.78 1.93 -6.96
CA ASP A 228 -25.87 2.61 -6.27
C ASP A 228 -25.49 3.99 -5.67
N GLY A 229 -24.30 4.48 -5.97
CA GLY A 229 -23.81 5.80 -5.56
C GLY A 229 -23.13 5.84 -4.18
N VAL A 230 -23.03 4.70 -3.48
CA VAL A 230 -22.30 4.64 -2.20
C VAL A 230 -20.80 4.60 -2.45
N LEU A 231 -20.04 5.54 -1.88
CA LEU A 231 -18.58 5.55 -1.93
C LEU A 231 -17.99 4.49 -0.98
N ARG A 232 -17.03 3.71 -1.47
CA ARG A 232 -16.40 2.60 -0.73
C ARG A 232 -14.89 2.72 -0.75
N VAL A 233 -14.25 2.32 0.35
CA VAL A 233 -12.81 2.06 0.37
C VAL A 233 -12.57 0.69 -0.26
N VAL A 234 -11.75 0.62 -1.30
CA VAL A 234 -11.40 -0.66 -1.96
C VAL A 234 -10.02 -1.16 -1.57
N GLU A 235 -9.09 -0.22 -1.34
CA GLU A 235 -7.73 -0.52 -0.92
C GLU A 235 -7.22 0.53 0.06
N LEU A 236 -6.40 0.07 1.00
CA LEU A 236 -5.57 0.90 1.86
C LEU A 236 -4.13 0.38 1.71
N GLY A 237 -3.18 1.30 1.57
CA GLY A 237 -1.76 1.00 1.49
C GLY A 237 -0.96 1.90 2.43
N ASP A 238 0.26 1.52 2.80
CA ASP A 238 1.08 2.30 3.73
C ASP A 238 1.65 3.60 3.14
N GLY A 239 1.28 3.93 1.90
CA GLY A 239 1.68 5.14 1.20
C GLY A 239 3.13 5.10 0.71
N GLN A 240 4.05 4.37 1.36
CA GLN A 240 5.47 4.34 0.98
C GLN A 240 5.71 3.53 -0.30
N VAL A 241 4.85 2.57 -0.60
CA VAL A 241 4.96 1.70 -1.79
C VAL A 241 3.79 1.88 -2.76
N SER A 242 2.85 2.77 -2.42
CA SER A 242 1.76 3.13 -3.31
C SER A 242 2.28 4.01 -4.45
N ASP A 243 1.91 3.69 -5.68
CA ASP A 243 2.12 4.60 -6.81
C ASP A 243 1.27 5.87 -6.64
N ARG A 244 1.60 6.90 -7.43
CA ARG A 244 0.89 8.19 -7.43
C ARG A 244 -0.46 8.15 -8.16
N LYS A 245 -0.73 7.11 -8.97
CA LYS A 245 -1.80 7.05 -9.98
C LYS A 245 -1.89 8.36 -10.77
N GLU A 246 -3.00 9.09 -10.62
CA GLU A 246 -3.29 10.34 -11.31
C GLU A 246 -2.59 11.58 -10.71
N TRP A 247 -1.90 11.45 -9.57
CA TRP A 247 -1.28 12.59 -8.90
C TRP A 247 -0.07 13.12 -9.66
N PRO A 248 -0.06 14.43 -10.02
CA PRO A 248 1.15 15.07 -10.51
C PRO A 248 2.27 14.99 -9.46
N ALA A 249 3.49 14.69 -9.89
CA ALA A 249 4.65 14.58 -8.99
C ALA A 249 4.83 15.84 -8.13
N ALA A 250 4.59 17.03 -8.70
CA ALA A 250 4.63 18.30 -7.96
C ALA A 250 3.58 18.41 -6.85
N ARG A 251 2.35 17.89 -7.05
CA ARG A 251 1.29 17.90 -6.03
C ARG A 251 1.62 16.92 -4.90
N PHE A 252 2.16 15.76 -5.24
CA PHE A 252 2.61 14.77 -4.26
C PHE A 252 3.79 15.32 -3.42
N ALA A 253 4.81 15.89 -4.07
CA ALA A 253 5.93 16.54 -3.40
C ALA A 253 5.49 17.70 -2.50
N TRP A 254 4.54 18.52 -2.96
CA TRP A 254 3.95 19.60 -2.18
C TRP A 254 3.24 19.09 -0.92
N MET A 255 2.56 17.94 -0.98
CA MET A 255 1.95 17.33 0.20
C MET A 255 3.03 16.89 1.19
N LEU A 256 4.08 16.21 0.72
CA LEU A 256 5.19 15.76 1.58
C LEU A 256 5.95 16.92 2.22
N SER A 257 5.92 18.11 1.63
CA SER A 257 6.52 19.31 2.22
C SER A 257 5.68 19.93 3.33
N ARG A 258 4.46 19.43 3.61
CA ARG A 258 3.58 19.90 4.70
C ARG A 258 3.85 19.26 6.06
N THR A 259 5.09 18.85 6.32
CA THR A 259 5.49 18.16 7.56
C THR A 259 5.72 19.09 8.75
N GLU A 260 4.92 20.17 8.85
CA GLU A 260 4.86 21.09 10.00
C GLU A 260 3.62 20.84 10.86
#